data_AF-Q4TF18-F1
#
_entry.id   AF-Q4TF18-F1
#
_cell.length_a   1.000
_cell.length_b   1.000
_cell.length_c   1.000
_cell.angle_alpha   90.00
_cell.angle_beta   90.00
_cell.angle_gamma   90.00
#
_symmetry.space_group_name_H-M   'P 1'
#
loop_
_entity.id
_entity.type
_entity.pdbx_description
1 polymer ?
#
loop_
_entity_poly.entity_id
_entity_poly.type
_entity_poly.pdbx_seq_one_letter_code
_entity_poly.pdbx_strand_id
1 'polypeptide(L)'
;ALREGKRCVTAHWLNTVLKRKKMVPPHRTLHLPFAFPPGAKPCSQHIMSVTGFVDADRDDLKLMAYLTGARYTGYLCRSNTVLICKEPVGLKYEKAKEWKIPCVNAQWLCDVLLGNFEALRQIQHSRYSIYTHSEPLMPNPQLVQNLMAAWKMPVKITPEAMS
;
A
#
# COMPACT_ATOMS: atom_id res chain seq x y z
N ALA A 1 -2.68 10.03 20.70
CA ALA A 1 -2.71 8.65 20.17
C ALA A 1 -1.35 7.94 20.25
N LEU A 2 -0.36 8.25 19.38
CA LEU A 2 0.95 7.55 19.40
C LEU A 2 1.70 7.68 20.72
N ARG A 3 1.65 8.88 21.34
CA ARG A 3 2.27 9.16 22.65
C ARG A 3 1.57 8.46 23.83
N GLU A 4 0.38 7.92 23.62
CA GLU A 4 -0.42 7.20 24.63
C GLU A 4 -0.29 5.67 24.48
N GLY A 5 0.60 5.18 23.60
CA GLY A 5 0.73 3.74 23.34
C GLY A 5 -0.49 3.11 22.65
N LYS A 6 -1.36 3.92 22.05
CA LYS A 6 -2.57 3.43 21.37
C LYS A 6 -2.23 2.81 20.01
N ARG A 7 -2.84 1.67 19.72
CA ARG A 7 -2.70 0.97 18.44
C ARG A 7 -3.53 1.68 17.37
N CYS A 8 -2.85 2.34 16.44
CA CYS A 8 -3.50 3.07 15.35
C CYS A 8 -3.62 2.15 14.13
N VAL A 9 -4.86 1.86 13.72
CA VAL A 9 -5.20 0.97 12.60
C VAL A 9 -6.40 1.52 11.85
N THR A 10 -6.58 1.07 10.61
CA THR A 10 -7.73 1.43 9.78
C THR A 10 -8.88 0.44 9.96
N ALA A 11 -10.07 0.80 9.45
CA ALA A 11 -11.18 -0.14 9.32
C ALA A 11 -10.84 -1.35 8.44
N HIS A 12 -9.89 -1.22 7.50
CA HIS A 12 -9.45 -2.33 6.67
C HIS A 12 -8.77 -3.43 7.51
N TRP A 13 -7.96 -3.05 8.49
CA TRP A 13 -7.39 -4.00 9.46
C TRP A 13 -8.46 -4.72 10.28
N LEU A 14 -9.43 -3.95 10.79
CA LEU A 14 -10.52 -4.50 11.59
C LEU A 14 -11.29 -5.55 10.78
N ASN A 15 -11.64 -5.24 9.53
CA ASN A 15 -12.30 -6.18 8.63
C ASN A 15 -11.48 -7.47 8.42
N THR A 16 -10.16 -7.37 8.25
CA THR A 16 -9.28 -8.53 8.11
C THR A 16 -9.28 -9.38 9.38
N VAL A 17 -9.18 -8.77 10.56
CA VAL A 17 -9.19 -9.49 11.83
C VAL A 17 -10.53 -10.15 12.11
N LEU A 18 -11.65 -9.47 11.83
CA LEU A 18 -13.00 -10.01 11.99
C LEU A 18 -13.22 -11.22 11.08
N LYS A 19 -12.83 -11.12 9.80
CA LYS A 19 -12.90 -12.24 8.85
C LYS A 19 -12.05 -13.44 9.30
N ARG A 20 -10.87 -13.18 9.87
CA ARG A 20 -9.94 -14.22 10.35
C ARG A 20 -10.30 -14.77 11.74
N LYS A 21 -11.19 -14.10 12.48
CA LYS A 21 -11.48 -14.37 13.90
C LYS A 21 -10.22 -14.43 14.79
N LYS A 22 -9.17 -13.70 14.40
CA LYS A 22 -7.87 -13.71 15.07
C LYS A 22 -7.25 -12.32 15.04
N MET A 23 -7.02 -11.74 16.21
CA MET A 23 -6.34 -10.47 16.35
C MET A 23 -4.85 -10.65 16.07
N VAL A 24 -4.36 -10.09 14.96
CA VAL A 24 -2.95 -10.10 14.56
C VAL A 24 -2.47 -8.69 14.25
N PRO A 25 -1.17 -8.39 14.42
CA PRO A 25 -0.64 -7.09 14.04
C PRO A 25 -0.91 -6.73 12.57
N PRO A 26 -0.99 -5.42 12.24
CA PRO A 26 -1.04 -4.93 10.87
C PRO A 26 0.11 -5.46 10.01
N HIS A 27 -0.21 -6.18 8.94
CA HIS A 27 0.76 -6.74 7.98
C HIS A 27 0.55 -6.28 6.53
N ARG A 28 -0.44 -5.42 6.26
CA ARG A 28 -0.70 -4.82 4.93
C ARG A 28 -0.69 -3.30 5.07
N THR A 29 -0.26 -2.61 4.03
CA THR A 29 -0.15 -1.14 4.06
C THR A 29 -1.49 -0.48 4.42
N LEU A 30 -2.60 -0.95 3.85
CA LEU A 30 -3.94 -0.43 4.16
C LEU A 30 -4.41 -0.71 5.58
N HIS A 31 -3.75 -1.57 6.36
CA HIS A 31 -4.07 -1.77 7.77
C HIS A 31 -3.65 -0.58 8.65
N LEU A 32 -2.78 0.29 8.14
CA LEU A 32 -2.18 1.40 8.86
C LEU A 32 -2.72 2.74 8.32
N PRO A 33 -2.76 3.80 9.16
CA PRO A 33 -3.19 5.11 8.72
C PRO A 33 -2.23 5.67 7.66
N PHE A 34 -2.78 6.27 6.61
CA PHE A 34 -2.00 7.00 5.60
C PHE A 34 -1.37 8.25 6.23
N ALA A 35 -0.18 8.61 5.76
CA ALA A 35 0.66 9.63 6.41
C ALA A 35 0.73 10.93 5.60
N PHE A 36 -0.44 11.46 5.22
CA PHE A 36 -0.59 12.80 4.66
C PHE A 36 -1.87 13.48 5.17
N PRO A 37 -1.93 14.84 5.16
CA PRO A 37 -3.09 15.59 5.61
C PRO A 37 -4.38 15.19 4.87
N PRO A 38 -5.55 15.26 5.54
CA PRO A 38 -6.83 15.10 4.87
C PRO A 38 -6.95 16.02 3.65
N GLY A 39 -7.41 15.48 2.52
CA GLY A 39 -7.55 16.21 1.26
C GLY A 39 -6.28 16.28 0.41
N ALA A 40 -5.10 15.90 0.94
CA ALA A 40 -3.89 15.80 0.13
C ALA A 40 -4.02 14.66 -0.92
N LYS A 41 -3.52 14.93 -2.12
CA LYS A 41 -3.56 14.02 -3.28
C LYS A 41 -2.17 13.89 -3.89
N PRO A 42 -1.21 13.23 -3.20
CA PRO A 42 0.19 13.18 -3.64
C PRO A 42 0.41 12.57 -5.04
N CYS A 43 -0.54 11.76 -5.51
CA CYS A 43 -0.52 11.13 -6.83
C CYS A 43 -1.52 11.71 -7.84
N SER A 44 -2.03 12.93 -7.62
CA SER A 44 -3.06 13.55 -8.49
C SER A 44 -2.70 13.63 -9.98
N GLN A 45 -1.41 13.74 -10.28
CA GLN A 45 -0.83 13.77 -11.63
C GLN A 45 -0.72 12.38 -12.28
N HIS A 46 -0.93 11.30 -11.52
CA HIS A 46 -0.69 9.94 -11.99
C HIS A 46 -1.96 9.24 -12.48
N ILE A 47 -1.81 8.54 -13.61
CA ILE A 47 -2.81 7.64 -14.17
C ILE A 47 -2.21 6.22 -14.15
N MET A 48 -2.67 5.40 -13.21
CA MET A 48 -2.09 4.10 -12.88
C MET A 48 -2.87 2.95 -13.49
N SER A 49 -2.16 1.95 -14.01
CA SER A 49 -2.73 0.63 -14.28
C SER A 49 -2.01 -0.44 -13.48
N VAL A 50 -2.69 -1.58 -13.26
CA VAL A 50 -2.18 -2.71 -12.49
C VAL A 50 -2.20 -3.99 -13.32
N THR A 51 -1.17 -4.82 -13.20
CA THR A 51 -1.06 -6.16 -13.81
C THR A 51 -0.42 -7.19 -12.88
N GLY A 52 -0.77 -8.47 -13.04
CA GLY A 52 -0.25 -9.59 -12.23
C GLY A 52 -0.84 -9.74 -10.82
N PHE A 53 -1.56 -8.73 -10.31
CA PHE A 53 -2.33 -8.83 -9.05
C PHE A 53 -3.76 -9.31 -9.30
N VAL A 54 -4.29 -10.11 -8.37
CA VAL A 54 -5.64 -10.70 -8.42
C VAL A 54 -6.38 -10.43 -7.11
N ASP A 55 -7.70 -10.58 -7.14
CA ASP A 55 -8.60 -10.53 -5.97
C ASP A 55 -8.30 -9.36 -5.03
N ALA A 56 -8.17 -9.64 -3.73
CA ALA A 56 -7.97 -8.66 -2.68
C ALA A 56 -6.72 -7.79 -2.89
N ASP A 57 -5.63 -8.32 -3.45
CA ASP A 57 -4.44 -7.52 -3.71
C ASP A 57 -4.68 -6.49 -4.81
N ARG A 58 -5.46 -6.84 -5.83
CA ARG A 58 -5.85 -5.89 -6.89
C ARG A 58 -6.79 -4.82 -6.36
N ASP A 59 -7.74 -5.19 -5.51
CA ASP A 59 -8.69 -4.23 -4.94
C ASP A 59 -8.02 -3.28 -3.94
N ASP A 60 -7.06 -3.77 -3.17
CA ASP A 60 -6.21 -2.93 -2.31
C ASP A 60 -5.44 -1.90 -3.13
N LEU A 61 -4.80 -2.30 -4.24
CA LEU A 61 -4.08 -1.36 -5.10
C LEU A 61 -5.01 -0.29 -5.73
N LYS A 62 -6.24 -0.65 -6.11
CA LYS A 62 -7.23 0.33 -6.57
C LYS A 62 -7.57 1.33 -5.47
N LEU A 63 -7.80 0.84 -4.25
CA LEU A 63 -8.10 1.69 -3.10
C LEU A 63 -6.93 2.61 -2.76
N MET A 64 -5.70 2.10 -2.77
CA MET A 64 -4.49 2.90 -2.53
C MET A 64 -4.30 3.97 -3.61
N ALA A 65 -4.55 3.64 -4.88
CA ALA A 65 -4.52 4.63 -5.96
C ALA A 65 -5.55 5.74 -5.73
N TYR A 66 -6.78 5.38 -5.36
CA TYR A 66 -7.82 6.34 -5.01
C TYR A 66 -7.43 7.23 -3.80
N LEU A 67 -6.93 6.62 -2.71
CA LEU A 67 -6.56 7.34 -1.48
C LEU A 67 -5.40 8.32 -1.70
N THR A 68 -4.45 7.99 -2.58
CA THR A 68 -3.35 8.88 -2.95
C THR A 68 -3.76 9.93 -4.01
N GLY A 69 -4.99 9.86 -4.51
CA GLY A 69 -5.55 10.79 -5.49
C GLY A 69 -5.24 10.47 -6.95
N ALA A 70 -4.67 9.30 -7.24
CA ALA A 70 -4.38 8.87 -8.59
C ALA A 70 -5.64 8.42 -9.34
N ARG A 71 -5.62 8.55 -10.68
CA ARG A 71 -6.64 7.94 -11.54
C ARG A 71 -6.27 6.49 -11.85
N TYR A 72 -7.14 5.54 -11.54
CA TYR A 72 -6.94 4.13 -11.90
C TYR A 72 -7.59 3.79 -13.25
N THR A 73 -6.90 3.00 -14.08
CA THR A 73 -7.46 2.40 -15.30
C THR A 73 -7.23 0.90 -15.34
N GLY A 74 -8.30 0.15 -15.66
CA GLY A 74 -8.24 -1.30 -15.85
C GLY A 74 -7.40 -1.71 -17.07
N TYR A 75 -7.28 -0.83 -18.07
CA TYR A 75 -6.43 -0.98 -19.25
C TYR A 75 -5.14 -0.15 -19.13
N LEU A 76 -4.18 -0.42 -20.01
CA LEU A 76 -2.97 0.39 -20.18
C LEU A 76 -3.00 1.07 -21.55
N CYS A 77 -2.78 2.37 -21.60
CA CYS A 77 -2.60 3.16 -22.81
C CYS A 77 -1.48 4.20 -22.62
N ARG A 78 -1.12 4.94 -23.68
CA ARG A 78 -0.04 5.94 -23.63
C ARG A 78 -0.28 7.12 -22.69
N SER A 79 -1.52 7.34 -22.24
CA SER A 79 -1.82 8.36 -21.22
C SER A 79 -1.53 7.88 -19.78
N ASN A 80 -1.33 6.57 -19.57
CA ASN A 80 -0.92 6.07 -18.27
C ASN A 80 0.49 6.55 -17.94
N THR A 81 0.69 6.92 -16.69
CA THR A 81 1.97 7.47 -16.22
C THR A 81 2.78 6.44 -15.44
N VAL A 82 2.13 5.40 -14.91
CA VAL A 82 2.76 4.34 -14.11
C VAL A 82 2.03 3.02 -14.35
N LEU A 83 2.79 1.93 -14.52
CA LEU A 83 2.29 0.57 -14.44
C LEU A 83 2.80 -0.06 -13.14
N ILE A 84 1.88 -0.50 -12.27
CA ILE A 84 2.21 -1.33 -11.12
C ILE A 84 2.09 -2.80 -11.53
N CYS A 85 3.19 -3.54 -11.52
CA CYS A 85 3.23 -4.94 -11.93
C CYS A 85 3.76 -5.84 -10.82
N LYS A 86 3.13 -7.00 -10.64
CA LYS A 86 3.59 -8.01 -9.67
C LYS A 86 4.89 -8.67 -10.13
N GLU A 87 4.98 -8.93 -11.43
CA GLU A 87 6.10 -9.59 -12.11
C GLU A 87 6.40 -8.85 -13.42
N PRO A 88 7.65 -8.92 -13.93
CA PRO A 88 8.08 -8.21 -15.13
C PRO A 88 7.70 -8.96 -16.41
N VAL A 89 6.44 -9.40 -16.51
CA VAL A 89 5.94 -10.26 -17.60
C VAL A 89 4.56 -9.82 -18.10
N GLY A 90 4.24 -10.26 -19.32
CA GLY A 90 2.92 -10.11 -19.93
C GLY A 90 2.73 -8.80 -20.70
N LEU A 91 1.65 -8.76 -21.49
CA LEU A 91 1.41 -7.75 -22.51
C LEU A 91 1.45 -6.30 -22.00
N LYS A 92 0.87 -6.03 -20.82
CA LYS A 92 0.92 -4.69 -20.21
C LYS A 92 2.35 -4.26 -19.88
N TYR A 93 3.16 -5.16 -19.34
CA TYR A 93 4.54 -4.86 -18.98
C TYR A 93 5.37 -4.56 -20.23
N GLU A 94 5.27 -5.42 -21.25
CA GLU A 94 5.95 -5.24 -22.54
C GLU A 94 5.57 -3.90 -23.19
N LYS A 95 4.27 -3.57 -23.23
CA LYS A 95 3.80 -2.29 -23.78
C LYS A 95 4.20 -1.08 -22.95
N ALA A 96 4.19 -1.18 -21.62
CA ALA A 96 4.70 -0.10 -20.77
C ALA A 96 6.19 0.17 -21.04
N LYS A 97 7.00 -0.87 -21.20
CA LYS A 97 8.42 -0.73 -21.59
C LYS A 97 8.59 -0.09 -22.96
N GLU A 98 7.83 -0.52 -23.96
CA GLU A 98 7.82 0.08 -25.31
C GLU A 98 7.46 1.57 -25.27
N TRP A 99 6.46 1.94 -24.46
CA TRP A 99 5.98 3.31 -24.33
C TRP A 99 6.76 4.14 -23.30
N LYS A 100 7.84 3.60 -22.73
CA LYS A 100 8.67 4.24 -21.70
C LYS A 100 7.86 4.67 -20.46
N ILE A 101 6.77 3.97 -20.15
CA ILE A 101 6.02 4.12 -18.91
C ILE A 101 6.79 3.38 -17.81
N PRO A 102 7.06 4.03 -16.65
CA PRO A 102 7.66 3.37 -15.50
C PRO A 102 6.85 2.13 -15.07
N CYS A 103 7.53 0.97 -15.06
CA CYS A 103 7.03 -0.27 -14.47
C CYS A 103 7.61 -0.39 -13.06
N VAL A 104 6.74 -0.41 -12.06
CA VAL A 104 7.12 -0.49 -10.64
C VAL A 104 6.38 -1.64 -9.94
N ASN A 105 6.96 -2.15 -8.85
CA ASN A 105 6.29 -3.05 -7.94
C ASN A 105 5.30 -2.29 -7.02
N ALA A 106 4.51 -3.03 -6.24
CA ALA A 106 3.52 -2.43 -5.34
C ALA A 106 4.11 -1.59 -4.20
N GLN A 107 5.38 -1.84 -3.82
CA GLN A 107 6.04 -1.10 -2.72
C GLN A 107 6.14 0.39 -3.01
N TRP A 108 6.21 0.80 -4.28
CA TRP A 108 6.18 2.21 -4.65
C TRP A 108 4.94 2.92 -4.13
N LEU A 109 3.76 2.34 -4.36
CA LEU A 109 2.49 2.92 -3.90
C LEU A 109 2.32 2.77 -2.38
N CYS A 110 2.85 1.69 -1.78
CA CYS A 110 2.89 1.52 -0.33
C CYS A 110 3.68 2.63 0.36
N ASP A 111 4.89 2.92 -0.13
CA ASP A 111 5.77 3.96 0.40
C ASP A 111 5.11 5.34 0.29
N VAL A 112 4.50 5.68 -0.87
CA VAL A 112 3.77 6.95 -1.03
C VAL A 112 2.59 7.04 -0.07
N LEU A 113 1.82 5.96 0.10
CA LEU A 113 0.67 5.95 1.01
C LEU A 113 1.11 6.19 2.48
N LEU A 114 2.29 5.70 2.83
CA LEU A 114 2.91 5.85 4.15
C LEU A 114 3.78 7.11 4.27
N GLY A 115 3.64 8.06 3.34
CA GLY A 115 4.21 9.41 3.45
C GLY A 115 5.64 9.55 2.94
N ASN A 116 6.24 8.51 2.35
CA ASN A 116 7.54 8.60 1.71
C ASN A 116 7.41 9.18 0.29
N PHE A 117 7.27 10.50 0.18
CA PHE A 117 7.09 11.18 -1.12
C PHE A 117 8.35 11.19 -2.00
N GLU A 118 9.52 10.85 -1.46
CA GLU A 118 10.71 10.63 -2.28
C GLU A 118 10.49 9.50 -3.30
N ALA A 119 9.59 8.55 -3.02
CA ALA A 119 9.17 7.54 -3.99
C ALA A 119 8.60 8.16 -5.29
N LEU A 120 7.93 9.31 -5.21
CA LEU A 120 7.40 10.01 -6.40
C LEU A 120 8.52 10.56 -7.28
N ARG A 121 9.58 11.08 -6.66
CA ARG A 121 10.76 11.64 -7.34
C ARG A 121 11.69 10.55 -7.86
N GLN A 122 11.74 9.43 -7.16
CA GLN A 122 12.65 8.32 -7.42
C GLN A 122 11.91 7.08 -7.92
N ILE A 123 10.91 7.27 -8.78
CA ILE A 123 10.09 6.16 -9.32
C ILE A 123 10.92 5.07 -10.04
N GLN A 124 12.08 5.43 -10.57
CA GLN A 124 13.03 4.51 -11.22
C GLN A 124 14.05 3.87 -10.26
N HIS A 125 13.95 4.14 -8.95
CA HIS A 125 14.85 3.53 -7.97
C HIS A 125 14.77 2.00 -8.05
N SER A 126 15.92 1.33 -8.02
CA SER A 126 16.05 -0.12 -8.25
C SER A 126 15.11 -0.96 -7.39
N ARG A 127 14.88 -0.57 -6.12
CA ARG A 127 13.92 -1.20 -5.20
C ARG A 127 12.51 -1.37 -5.78
N TYR A 128 12.06 -0.46 -6.64
CA TYR A 128 10.73 -0.52 -7.26
C TYR A 128 10.72 -1.39 -8.52
N SER A 129 11.87 -1.91 -8.95
CA SER A 129 12.00 -2.90 -10.02
C SER A 129 12.37 -4.30 -9.53
N ILE A 130 12.31 -4.55 -8.22
CA ILE A 130 12.49 -5.88 -7.62
C ILE A 130 11.11 -6.55 -7.46
N TYR A 131 10.88 -7.64 -8.17
CA TYR A 131 9.56 -8.29 -8.26
C TYR A 131 9.44 -9.60 -7.47
N THR A 132 10.42 -9.89 -6.61
CA THR A 132 10.53 -11.17 -5.89
C THR A 132 9.85 -11.16 -4.51
N HIS A 133 8.99 -10.17 -4.23
CA HIS A 133 8.33 -10.03 -2.94
C HIS A 133 7.20 -11.05 -2.77
N SER A 134 7.31 -11.92 -1.75
CA SER A 134 6.23 -12.83 -1.34
C SER A 134 5.00 -12.08 -0.82
N GLU A 135 5.21 -10.98 -0.09
CA GLU A 135 4.17 -10.12 0.47
C GLU A 135 4.27 -8.70 -0.12
N PRO A 136 3.83 -8.48 -1.37
CA PRO A 136 4.10 -7.26 -2.13
C PRO A 136 3.44 -5.99 -1.55
N LEU A 137 2.43 -6.14 -0.70
CA LEU A 137 1.68 -5.03 -0.07
C LEU A 137 2.05 -4.81 1.40
N MET A 138 3.07 -5.51 1.91
CA MET A 138 3.57 -5.31 3.27
C MET A 138 4.14 -3.89 3.42
N PRO A 139 3.84 -3.16 4.51
CA PRO A 139 4.39 -1.83 4.72
C PRO A 139 5.90 -1.89 4.95
N ASN A 140 6.59 -0.86 4.48
CA ASN A 140 8.01 -0.66 4.77
C ASN A 140 8.21 -0.50 6.30
N PRO A 141 8.96 -1.40 6.97
CA PRO A 141 9.08 -1.41 8.43
C PRO A 141 9.63 -0.09 9.01
N GLN A 142 10.52 0.59 8.28
CA GLN A 142 11.11 1.85 8.71
C GLN A 142 10.07 2.97 8.76
N LEU A 143 9.07 2.98 7.85
CA LEU A 143 8.02 4.00 7.83
C LEU A 143 6.98 3.79 8.94
N VAL A 144 6.82 2.57 9.44
CA VAL A 144 5.73 2.20 10.36
C VAL A 144 6.19 1.80 11.74
N GLN A 145 7.48 1.90 12.05
CA GLN A 145 8.07 1.49 13.33
C GLN A 145 7.31 2.06 14.54
N ASN A 146 6.95 3.35 14.49
CA ASN A 146 6.23 4.02 15.56
C ASN A 146 4.78 3.50 15.74
N LEU A 147 4.11 3.13 14.64
CA LEU A 147 2.77 2.55 14.67
C LEU A 147 2.80 1.11 15.20
N MET A 148 3.88 0.38 14.89
CA MET A 148 4.06 -1.02 15.28
C MET A 148 4.54 -1.18 16.73
N ALA A 149 5.09 -0.14 17.37
CA ALA A 149 5.57 -0.21 18.74
C ALA A 149 4.49 -0.68 19.73
N ALA A 150 3.27 -0.17 19.62
CA ALA A 150 2.13 -0.54 20.48
C ALA A 150 1.64 -2.00 20.29
N TRP A 151 2.06 -2.67 19.22
CA TRP A 151 1.72 -4.06 18.94
C TRP A 151 2.70 -5.06 19.57
N LYS A 152 3.82 -4.59 20.12
CA LYS A 152 4.77 -5.43 20.86
C LYS A 152 4.29 -5.79 22.27
N MET A 153 3.36 -5.01 22.82
CA MET A 153 2.78 -5.24 24.14
C MET A 153 1.52 -6.11 24.04
N PRO A 154 1.33 -7.15 24.89
CA PRO A 154 0.10 -7.93 24.95
C PRO A 154 -1.13 -7.06 25.26
N VAL A 155 -2.30 -7.46 24.77
CA VAL A 155 -3.56 -6.83 25.20
C VAL A 155 -3.83 -7.26 26.63
N LYS A 156 -3.96 -6.30 27.55
CA LYS A 156 -4.52 -6.56 28.87
C LYS A 156 -6.04 -6.54 28.72
N ILE A 157 -6.69 -7.70 28.86
CA ILE A 157 -8.15 -7.77 28.96
C ILE A 157 -8.49 -7.53 30.43
N THR A 158 -9.17 -6.43 30.73
CA THR A 158 -9.66 -6.20 32.10
C THR A 158 -10.99 -6.93 32.29
N PRO A 159 -11.34 -7.34 33.51
CA PRO A 159 -12.57 -8.08 33.79
C PRO A 159 -13.84 -7.35 33.32
N GLU A 160 -13.84 -6.01 33.33
CA GLU A 160 -14.97 -5.19 32.87
C GLU A 160 -15.18 -5.25 31.34
N ALA A 161 -14.18 -5.69 30.58
CA ALA A 161 -14.27 -5.84 29.13
C ALA A 161 -14.87 -7.20 28.69
N MET A 162 -15.12 -8.11 29.64
CA MET A 162 -15.69 -9.44 29.39
C MET A 162 -17.13 -9.60 29.89
N SER A 163 -17.69 -8.58 30.54
CA SER A 163 -19.10 -8.49 30.98
C SER A 163 -19.97 -7.82 29.92
#